data_AF-A0A0D2JID2-F1
#
_entry.id   AF-A0A0D2JID2-F1
#
_cell.length_a   1.000
_cell.length_b   1.000
_cell.length_c   1.000
_cell.angle_alpha   90.00
_cell.angle_beta   90.00
_cell.angle_gamma   90.00
#
_symmetry.space_group_name_H-M   'P 1'
#
loop_
_entity.id
_entity.type
_entity.pdbx_description
1 polymer ?
#
loop_
_entity_poly.entity_id
_entity_poly.type
_entity_poly.pdbx_seq_one_letter_code
_entity_poly.pdbx_strand_id
1 'polypeptide(L)'
;MICAYAGEESPPVPLWPGRKTPPVLANDNLAFTTDYDLEMLHHFIKVVGPDMYSRRALDMQSIDIWSLAQSVPHVMHAVLAASALHLNTTSNKPLHALIETGHWVHASSSFRTALSKMTWHANPDPLITSCILLNLLSFAHVDVHAPATSRWPLAPDIPGADPLQWFSVQLGLSPLLTGLSARTKGESIWQPLFIASNHTCLYDERDGTVGIPSSWCQLFGITDTSRIEEHIYLRLVRRITLLRSIYDSLEFTHEVSGLPGCPDHDINAVKYLQSSHDAIVCTLDGDVMRREALVVLA
;
A
#
# COMPACT_ATOMS: atom_id res chain seq x y z
N MET A 1 -35.25 -8.79 58.15
CA MET A 1 -35.72 -8.01 56.98
C MET A 1 -34.47 -7.62 56.20
N ILE A 2 -34.07 -8.46 55.24
CA ILE A 2 -32.89 -8.25 54.40
C ILE A 2 -33.45 -8.00 52.99
N CYS A 3 -33.35 -6.77 52.50
CA CYS A 3 -33.67 -6.42 51.12
C CYS A 3 -32.47 -6.77 50.25
N ALA A 4 -32.63 -7.78 49.39
CA ALA A 4 -31.73 -8.02 48.27
C ALA A 4 -32.09 -7.05 47.14
N TYR A 5 -31.16 -6.15 46.78
CA TYR A 5 -31.17 -5.46 45.51
C TYR A 5 -30.75 -6.48 44.43
N ALA A 6 -31.72 -7.00 43.69
CA ALA A 6 -31.47 -7.64 42.41
C ALA A 6 -31.28 -6.53 41.38
N GLY A 7 -30.02 -6.17 41.10
CA GLY A 7 -29.70 -5.45 39.89
C GLY A 7 -29.94 -6.38 38.71
N GLU A 8 -30.92 -6.06 37.86
CA GLU A 8 -31.05 -6.68 36.54
C GLU A 8 -29.80 -6.35 35.74
N GLU A 9 -28.81 -7.24 35.79
CA GLU A 9 -27.75 -7.27 34.78
C GLU A 9 -28.42 -7.61 33.45
N SER A 10 -28.61 -6.59 32.63
CA SER A 10 -28.98 -6.75 31.22
C SER A 10 -28.07 -7.82 30.59
N PRO A 11 -28.63 -8.77 29.83
CA PRO A 11 -27.86 -9.90 29.31
C PRO A 11 -26.65 -9.39 28.52
N PRO A 12 -25.50 -10.08 28.60
CA PRO A 12 -24.31 -9.69 27.85
C PRO A 12 -24.68 -9.60 26.38
N VAL A 13 -24.48 -8.41 25.81
CA VAL A 13 -24.71 -8.17 24.38
C VAL A 13 -23.89 -9.22 23.63
N PRO A 14 -24.50 -10.02 22.73
CA PRO A 14 -23.78 -11.03 21.99
C PRO A 14 -22.56 -10.40 21.33
N LEU A 15 -21.39 -11.00 21.54
CA LEU A 15 -20.15 -10.57 20.88
C LEU A 15 -20.29 -10.70 19.36
N TRP A 16 -21.16 -11.61 18.90
CA TRP A 16 -21.46 -11.83 17.50
C TRP A 16 -22.83 -12.52 17.25
N PRO A 17 -23.63 -12.06 16.26
CA PRO A 17 -23.63 -10.68 15.75
C PRO A 17 -24.05 -9.71 16.85
N GLY A 18 -23.37 -8.56 16.97
CA GLY A 18 -23.61 -7.57 18.03
C GLY A 18 -23.27 -6.13 17.60
N ARG A 19 -23.44 -5.14 18.48
CA ARG A 19 -23.17 -3.71 18.16
C ARG A 19 -21.73 -3.40 17.71
N LYS A 20 -20.78 -4.31 17.93
CA LYS A 20 -19.38 -4.20 17.50
C LYS A 20 -19.05 -5.05 16.26
N THR A 21 -20.05 -5.73 15.69
CA THR A 21 -19.88 -6.46 14.44
C THR A 21 -19.60 -5.45 13.32
N PRO A 22 -18.50 -5.62 12.56
CA PRO A 22 -18.19 -4.76 11.43
C PRO A 22 -19.39 -4.68 10.48
N PRO A 23 -19.74 -3.50 9.93
CA PRO A 23 -20.92 -3.35 9.09
C PRO A 23 -20.93 -4.29 7.89
N VAL A 24 -19.75 -4.64 7.37
CA VAL A 24 -19.60 -5.64 6.31
C VAL A 24 -20.11 -7.01 6.76
N LEU A 25 -19.97 -7.37 8.02
CA LEU A 25 -20.30 -8.67 8.58
C LEU A 25 -21.64 -8.70 9.34
N ALA A 26 -22.35 -7.57 9.38
CA ALA A 26 -23.62 -7.40 10.09
C ALA A 26 -24.82 -7.12 9.17
N ASN A 27 -24.60 -6.77 7.89
CA ASN A 27 -25.63 -6.12 7.09
C ASN A 27 -25.88 -6.88 5.78
N ASP A 28 -26.91 -7.72 5.78
CA ASP A 28 -27.28 -8.62 4.68
C ASP A 28 -27.69 -7.90 3.37
N ASN A 29 -27.97 -6.60 3.41
CA ASN A 29 -28.66 -5.92 2.33
C ASN A 29 -27.76 -5.15 1.35
N LEU A 30 -26.46 -4.92 1.64
CA LEU A 30 -25.60 -4.03 0.83
C LEU A 30 -24.10 -4.37 0.76
N ALA A 31 -23.62 -5.43 1.44
CA ALA A 31 -22.20 -5.77 1.47
C ALA A 31 -21.94 -7.14 0.85
N PHE A 32 -20.88 -7.27 0.05
CA PHE A 32 -20.38 -8.58 -0.37
C PHE A 32 -19.77 -9.27 0.86
N THR A 33 -20.33 -10.42 1.23
CA THR A 33 -19.91 -11.23 2.38
C THR A 33 -19.70 -12.67 1.98
N THR A 34 -18.79 -13.35 2.66
CA THR A 34 -18.55 -14.77 2.47
C THR A 34 -18.48 -15.51 3.80
N ASP A 35 -18.74 -16.82 3.80
CA ASP A 35 -18.63 -17.67 4.99
C ASP A 35 -17.19 -17.71 5.56
N TYR A 36 -16.21 -17.22 4.80
CA TYR A 36 -14.79 -17.20 5.13
C TYR A 36 -14.32 -15.86 5.70
N ASP A 37 -15.16 -14.83 5.76
CA ASP A 37 -14.73 -13.48 6.14
C ASP A 37 -14.14 -13.43 7.56
N LEU A 38 -14.67 -14.24 8.48
CA LEU A 38 -14.12 -14.35 9.83
C LEU A 38 -12.75 -15.03 9.85
N GLU A 39 -12.54 -16.02 8.98
CA GLU A 39 -11.23 -16.67 8.79
C GLU A 39 -10.23 -15.68 8.19
N MET A 40 -10.62 -14.95 7.14
CA MET A 40 -9.78 -13.91 6.52
C MET A 40 -9.41 -12.82 7.52
N LEU A 41 -10.37 -12.39 8.33
CA LEU A 41 -10.12 -11.37 9.35
C LEU A 41 -9.17 -11.88 10.44
N HIS A 42 -9.37 -13.12 10.90
CA HIS A 42 -8.47 -13.74 11.86
C HIS A 42 -7.04 -13.84 11.30
N HIS A 43 -6.92 -14.26 10.04
CA HIS A 43 -5.65 -14.33 9.33
C HIS A 43 -4.98 -12.96 9.20
N PHE A 44 -5.76 -11.90 8.99
CA PHE A 44 -5.22 -10.54 8.95
C PHE A 44 -4.57 -10.16 10.28
N ILE A 45 -5.31 -10.34 11.38
CA ILE A 45 -4.88 -9.93 12.72
C ILE A 45 -3.64 -10.72 13.16
N LYS A 46 -3.53 -11.99 12.76
CA LYS A 46 -2.47 -12.89 13.22
C LYS A 46 -1.24 -12.93 12.32
N VAL A 47 -1.40 -12.69 11.02
CA VAL A 47 -0.34 -12.91 10.03
C VAL A 47 -0.09 -11.64 9.23
N VAL A 48 -1.07 -11.19 8.44
CA VAL A 48 -0.85 -10.11 7.47
C VAL A 48 -0.54 -8.77 8.15
N GLY A 49 -1.36 -8.34 9.11
CA GLY A 49 -1.23 -7.04 9.76
C GLY A 49 0.12 -6.81 10.45
N PRO A 50 0.64 -7.77 11.26
CA PRO A 50 1.98 -7.70 11.81
C PRO A 50 3.09 -7.60 10.76
N ASP A 51 2.96 -8.29 9.63
CA ASP A 51 3.97 -8.34 8.55
C ASP A 51 3.87 -7.16 7.58
N MET A 52 2.86 -6.29 7.70
CA MET A 52 2.70 -5.13 6.83
C MET A 52 3.62 -3.96 7.18
N TYR A 53 4.16 -3.91 8.40
CA TYR A 53 4.93 -2.76 8.88
C TYR A 53 6.15 -3.16 9.70
N SER A 54 7.21 -2.39 9.49
CA SER A 54 8.46 -2.48 10.25
C SER A 54 8.20 -2.48 11.75
N ARG A 55 8.98 -3.29 12.48
CA ARG A 55 9.01 -3.24 13.95
C ARG A 55 9.34 -1.85 14.47
N ARG A 56 10.20 -1.10 13.75
CA ARG A 56 10.57 0.28 14.08
C ARG A 56 9.37 1.25 14.10
N ALA A 57 8.44 1.11 13.15
CA ALA A 57 7.21 1.90 13.15
C ALA A 57 6.28 1.49 14.31
N LEU A 58 6.21 0.19 14.61
CA LEU A 58 5.41 -0.34 15.72
C LEU A 58 5.96 0.05 17.11
N ASP A 59 7.29 0.18 17.23
CA ASP A 59 7.97 0.61 18.47
C ASP A 59 7.69 2.09 18.81
N MET A 60 7.34 2.91 17.80
CA MET A 60 6.95 4.31 18.01
C MET A 60 5.50 4.43 18.50
N GLN A 61 4.56 3.70 17.87
CA GLN A 61 3.16 3.59 18.26
C GLN A 61 2.47 2.50 17.41
N SER A 62 1.55 1.74 18.01
CA SER A 62 0.80 0.71 17.26
C SER A 62 -0.17 1.34 16.25
N ILE A 63 -0.03 0.99 14.97
CA ILE A 63 -0.99 1.35 13.92
C ILE A 63 -2.21 0.43 14.04
N ASP A 64 -3.31 0.93 14.60
CA ASP A 64 -4.53 0.14 14.85
C ASP A 64 -5.50 0.18 13.66
N ILE A 65 -5.17 -0.58 12.61
CA ILE A 65 -6.04 -0.78 11.43
C ILE A 65 -7.36 -1.43 11.81
N TRP A 66 -7.35 -2.30 12.83
CA TRP A 66 -8.52 -3.07 13.24
C TRP A 66 -9.64 -2.16 13.73
N SER A 67 -9.35 -1.19 14.60
CA SER A 67 -10.35 -0.23 15.09
C SER A 67 -11.07 0.52 13.96
N LEU A 68 -10.33 0.88 12.90
CA LEU A 68 -10.89 1.48 11.70
C LEU A 68 -11.75 0.49 10.91
N ALA A 69 -11.26 -0.73 10.70
CA ALA A 69 -11.98 -1.77 9.96
C ALA A 69 -13.33 -2.11 10.62
N GLN A 70 -13.41 -2.10 11.96
CA GLN A 70 -14.66 -2.34 12.67
C GLN A 70 -15.75 -1.31 12.38
N SER A 71 -15.38 -0.08 12.03
CA SER A 71 -16.33 1.03 11.86
C SER A 71 -16.48 1.48 10.41
N VAL A 72 -15.51 1.14 9.54
CA VAL A 72 -15.44 1.66 8.17
C VAL A 72 -15.44 0.52 7.15
N PRO A 73 -16.53 0.37 6.36
CA PRO A 73 -16.69 -0.76 5.44
C PRO A 73 -15.59 -0.91 4.37
N HIS A 74 -15.14 0.20 3.77
CA HIS A 74 -14.09 0.14 2.75
C HIS A 74 -12.73 -0.28 3.32
N VAL A 75 -12.48 -0.02 4.60
CA VAL A 75 -11.29 -0.51 5.30
C VAL A 75 -11.43 -2.02 5.55
N MET A 76 -12.58 -2.47 6.05
CA MET A 76 -12.82 -3.90 6.28
C MET A 76 -12.69 -4.73 5.01
N HIS A 77 -13.30 -4.31 3.90
CA HIS A 77 -13.14 -5.01 2.63
C HIS A 77 -11.68 -5.05 2.16
N ALA A 78 -10.91 -3.97 2.34
CA ALA A 78 -9.49 -3.96 1.97
C ALA A 78 -8.66 -4.93 2.84
N VAL A 79 -8.98 -5.02 4.14
CA VAL A 79 -8.39 -5.98 5.08
C VAL A 79 -8.67 -7.43 4.66
N LEU A 80 -9.93 -7.75 4.36
CA LEU A 80 -10.33 -9.09 3.94
C LEU A 80 -9.70 -9.48 2.60
N ALA A 81 -9.63 -8.54 1.65
CA ALA A 81 -8.95 -8.76 0.38
C ALA A 81 -7.44 -9.03 0.58
N ALA A 82 -6.75 -8.28 1.45
CA ALA A 82 -5.33 -8.48 1.72
C ALA A 82 -5.04 -9.87 2.32
N SER A 83 -5.89 -10.34 3.23
CA SER A 83 -5.82 -11.71 3.75
C SER A 83 -6.08 -12.77 2.71
N ALA A 84 -7.11 -12.57 1.88
CA ALA A 84 -7.44 -13.50 0.81
C ALA A 84 -6.31 -13.61 -0.20
N LEU A 85 -5.67 -12.50 -0.57
CA LEU A 85 -4.49 -12.48 -1.44
C LEU A 85 -3.33 -13.26 -0.80
N HIS A 86 -2.98 -12.97 0.46
CA HIS A 86 -1.92 -13.70 1.15
C HIS A 86 -2.19 -15.21 1.16
N LEU A 87 -3.42 -15.62 1.50
CA LEU A 87 -3.79 -17.03 1.51
C LEU A 87 -3.85 -17.64 0.11
N ASN A 88 -4.24 -16.89 -0.91
CA ASN A 88 -4.18 -17.32 -2.30
C ASN A 88 -2.74 -17.68 -2.69
N THR A 89 -1.78 -16.80 -2.34
CA THR A 89 -0.35 -17.05 -2.62
C THR A 89 0.25 -18.22 -1.85
N THR A 90 -0.22 -18.53 -0.65
CA THR A 90 0.37 -19.60 0.19
C THR A 90 -0.33 -20.96 0.07
N SER A 91 -1.63 -20.98 -0.27
CA SER A 91 -2.44 -22.20 -0.25
C SER A 91 -2.97 -22.65 -1.61
N ASN A 92 -2.81 -21.82 -2.65
CA ASN A 92 -3.21 -22.10 -4.05
C ASN A 92 -4.65 -22.65 -4.18
N LYS A 93 -5.60 -22.06 -3.43
CA LYS A 93 -7.02 -22.42 -3.47
C LYS A 93 -7.78 -21.40 -4.34
N PRO A 94 -8.45 -21.84 -5.42
CA PRO A 94 -9.22 -20.94 -6.30
C PRO A 94 -10.29 -20.10 -5.57
N LEU A 95 -10.80 -20.63 -4.45
CA LEU A 95 -11.76 -19.94 -3.59
C LEU A 95 -11.23 -18.60 -3.08
N HIS A 96 -9.95 -18.53 -2.69
CA HIS A 96 -9.37 -17.30 -2.12
C HIS A 96 -9.24 -16.20 -3.17
N ALA A 97 -8.95 -16.55 -4.42
CA ALA A 97 -8.92 -15.58 -5.53
C ALA A 97 -10.29 -14.93 -5.79
N LEU A 98 -11.39 -15.70 -5.65
CA LEU A 98 -12.74 -15.16 -5.76
C LEU A 98 -13.08 -14.20 -4.61
N ILE A 99 -12.74 -14.59 -3.37
CA ILE A 99 -12.95 -13.77 -2.17
C ILE A 99 -12.13 -12.47 -2.25
N GLU A 100 -10.87 -12.57 -2.64
CA GLU A 100 -9.95 -11.45 -2.90
C GLU A 100 -10.60 -10.47 -3.88
N THR A 101 -11.00 -10.94 -5.05
CA THR A 101 -11.59 -10.10 -6.11
C THR A 101 -12.86 -9.41 -5.63
N GLY A 102 -13.76 -10.15 -4.97
CA GLY A 102 -15.02 -9.60 -4.47
C GLY A 102 -14.81 -8.49 -3.45
N HIS A 103 -13.97 -8.72 -2.44
CA HIS A 103 -13.65 -7.70 -1.45
C HIS A 103 -12.84 -6.54 -2.04
N TRP A 104 -11.92 -6.77 -2.99
CA TRP A 104 -11.16 -5.71 -3.63
C TRP A 104 -12.07 -4.76 -4.43
N VAL A 105 -13.02 -5.29 -5.21
CA VAL A 105 -13.99 -4.46 -5.96
C VAL A 105 -14.84 -3.61 -5.01
N HIS A 106 -15.33 -4.21 -3.92
CA HIS A 106 -16.14 -3.50 -2.92
C HIS A 106 -15.35 -2.45 -2.15
N ALA A 107 -14.11 -2.78 -1.74
CA ALA A 107 -13.19 -1.83 -1.12
C ALA A 107 -12.94 -0.63 -2.04
N SER A 108 -12.62 -0.88 -3.31
CA SER A 108 -12.34 0.16 -4.30
C SER A 108 -13.54 1.06 -4.55
N SER A 109 -14.73 0.47 -4.74
CA SER A 109 -15.95 1.23 -5.01
C SER A 109 -16.38 2.09 -3.81
N SER A 110 -16.34 1.51 -2.61
CA SER A 110 -16.71 2.20 -1.37
C SER A 110 -15.69 3.27 -1.01
N PHE A 111 -14.39 3.01 -1.21
CA PHE A 111 -13.31 3.99 -1.06
C PHE A 111 -13.51 5.21 -1.96
N ARG A 112 -13.79 5.03 -3.26
CA ARG A 112 -14.06 6.16 -4.18
C ARG A 112 -15.26 6.98 -3.72
N THR A 113 -16.30 6.32 -3.23
CA THR A 113 -17.51 6.99 -2.71
C THR A 113 -17.22 7.77 -1.43
N ALA A 114 -16.39 7.23 -0.54
CA ALA A 114 -15.97 7.92 0.67
C ALA A 114 -15.07 9.12 0.34
N LEU A 115 -14.16 8.96 -0.63
CA LEU A 115 -13.26 10.01 -1.09
C LEU A 115 -14.03 11.19 -1.69
N SER A 116 -15.07 10.95 -2.50
CA SER A 116 -15.90 12.01 -3.09
C SER A 116 -16.75 12.78 -2.07
N LYS A 117 -17.00 12.18 -0.90
CA LYS A 117 -17.76 12.77 0.21
C LYS A 117 -16.86 13.34 1.31
N MET A 118 -15.55 13.24 1.16
CA MET A 118 -14.59 13.67 2.18
C MET A 118 -14.71 15.17 2.43
N THR A 119 -14.99 15.55 3.68
CA THR A 119 -15.02 16.96 4.10
C THR A 119 -13.68 17.36 4.74
N TRP A 120 -13.46 18.67 4.89
CA TRP A 120 -12.21 19.20 5.46
C TRP A 120 -11.92 18.72 6.89
N HIS A 121 -12.97 18.46 7.69
CA HIS A 121 -12.85 18.12 9.11
C HIS A 121 -12.94 16.61 9.41
N ALA A 122 -13.16 15.78 8.39
CA ALA A 122 -13.27 14.34 8.59
C ALA A 122 -11.92 13.69 8.89
N ASN A 123 -11.93 12.62 9.70
CA ASN A 123 -10.73 11.83 9.95
C ASN A 123 -10.22 11.21 8.63
N PRO A 124 -8.99 11.50 8.19
CA PRO A 124 -8.44 10.95 6.94
C PRO A 124 -7.98 9.50 7.05
N ASP A 125 -7.75 8.99 8.26
CA ASP A 125 -7.11 7.69 8.47
C ASP A 125 -7.80 6.54 7.74
N PRO A 126 -9.14 6.42 7.70
CA PRO A 126 -9.77 5.36 6.94
C PRO A 126 -9.46 5.40 5.44
N LEU A 127 -9.37 6.60 4.85
CA LEU A 127 -9.04 6.76 3.43
C LEU A 127 -7.57 6.43 3.17
N ILE A 128 -6.67 6.88 4.06
CA ILE A 128 -5.25 6.53 3.99
C ILE A 128 -5.07 5.02 4.10
N THR A 129 -5.70 4.39 5.10
CA THR A 129 -5.65 2.94 5.33
C THR A 129 -6.11 2.15 4.12
N SER A 130 -7.28 2.48 3.56
CA SER A 130 -7.76 1.81 2.35
C SER A 130 -6.85 2.05 1.16
N CYS A 131 -6.30 3.25 1.00
CA CYS A 131 -5.38 3.53 -0.08
C CYS A 131 -4.09 2.71 0.04
N ILE A 132 -3.49 2.61 1.23
CA ILE A 132 -2.30 1.78 1.48
C ILE A 132 -2.61 0.30 1.18
N LEU A 133 -3.71 -0.24 1.69
CA LEU A 133 -4.10 -1.64 1.47
C LEU A 133 -4.38 -1.94 0.00
N LEU A 134 -5.10 -1.08 -0.71
CA LEU A 134 -5.39 -1.23 -2.14
C LEU A 134 -4.12 -1.17 -3.00
N ASN A 135 -3.15 -0.36 -2.59
CA ASN A 135 -1.86 -0.30 -3.26
C ASN A 135 -1.01 -1.54 -3.00
N LEU A 136 -1.01 -2.04 -1.76
CA LEU A 136 -0.36 -3.30 -1.42
C LEU A 136 -0.96 -4.45 -2.24
N LEU A 137 -2.29 -4.53 -2.32
CA LEU A 137 -3.00 -5.52 -3.14
C LEU A 137 -2.59 -5.44 -4.60
N SER A 138 -2.58 -4.24 -5.18
CA SER A 138 -2.16 -4.01 -6.56
C SER A 138 -0.72 -4.45 -6.82
N PHE A 139 0.19 -4.21 -5.87
CA PHE A 139 1.59 -4.62 -5.97
C PHE A 139 1.79 -6.13 -5.82
N ALA A 140 1.09 -6.74 -4.87
CA ALA A 140 1.22 -8.15 -4.55
C ALA A 140 0.42 -9.07 -5.50
N HIS A 141 -0.43 -8.51 -6.38
CA HIS A 141 -1.16 -9.23 -7.43
C HIS A 141 -0.25 -9.64 -8.60
N VAL A 142 0.90 -10.25 -8.30
CA VAL A 142 1.75 -10.91 -9.29
C VAL A 142 1.24 -12.34 -9.44
N ASP A 143 0.86 -12.73 -10.66
CA ASP A 143 0.49 -14.12 -10.94
C ASP A 143 1.70 -15.04 -10.72
N VAL A 144 1.70 -15.72 -9.56
CA VAL A 144 2.76 -16.62 -9.13
C VAL A 144 2.86 -17.85 -10.04
N HIS A 145 1.79 -18.14 -10.80
CA HIS A 145 1.70 -19.27 -11.73
C HIS A 145 2.04 -18.87 -13.17
N ALA A 146 2.00 -17.59 -13.51
CA ALA A 146 2.45 -17.10 -14.80
C ALA A 146 3.95 -17.37 -14.99
N PRO A 147 4.39 -17.87 -16.16
CA PRO A 147 5.79 -17.96 -16.51
C PRO A 147 6.54 -16.65 -16.26
N ALA A 148 7.82 -16.70 -15.86
CA ALA A 148 8.62 -15.49 -15.65
C ALA A 148 8.67 -14.59 -16.91
N THR A 149 8.59 -15.20 -18.09
CA THR A 149 8.56 -14.51 -19.40
C THR A 149 7.24 -13.82 -19.72
N SER A 150 6.19 -14.04 -18.94
CA SER A 150 4.91 -13.32 -19.07
C SER A 150 4.71 -12.30 -17.95
N ARG A 151 5.73 -12.06 -17.12
CA ARG A 151 5.71 -11.04 -16.05
C ARG A 151 6.40 -9.78 -16.53
N TRP A 152 5.98 -8.63 -16.03
CA TRP A 152 6.71 -7.37 -16.20
C TRP A 152 8.17 -7.54 -15.74
N PRO A 153 9.17 -7.01 -16.48
CA PRO A 153 9.10 -6.23 -17.73
C PRO A 153 9.09 -7.05 -19.02
N LEU A 154 9.11 -8.37 -18.92
CA LEU A 154 9.25 -9.29 -20.07
C LEU A 154 7.92 -9.67 -20.73
N ALA A 155 6.79 -9.24 -20.16
CA ALA A 155 5.46 -9.54 -20.65
C ALA A 155 5.29 -9.07 -22.10
N PRO A 156 4.69 -9.88 -23.00
CA PRO A 156 4.44 -9.47 -24.38
C PRO A 156 3.47 -8.28 -24.44
N ASP A 157 3.68 -7.38 -25.40
CA ASP A 157 2.75 -6.28 -25.70
C ASP A 157 1.39 -6.87 -26.15
N ILE A 158 0.45 -6.99 -25.21
CA ILE A 158 -0.92 -7.43 -25.49
C ILE A 158 -1.78 -6.20 -25.81
N PRO A 159 -2.41 -6.11 -26.99
CA PRO A 159 -3.27 -4.97 -27.34
C PRO A 159 -4.38 -4.74 -26.30
N GLY A 160 -4.41 -3.55 -25.72
CA GLY A 160 -5.41 -3.15 -24.72
C GLY A 160 -5.10 -3.55 -23.27
N ALA A 161 -4.02 -4.29 -23.02
CA ALA A 161 -3.50 -4.49 -21.67
C ALA A 161 -2.44 -3.44 -21.37
N ASP A 162 -2.60 -2.72 -20.26
CA ASP A 162 -1.56 -1.83 -19.76
C ASP A 162 -0.70 -2.60 -18.75
N PRO A 163 0.56 -2.96 -19.09
CA PRO A 163 1.40 -3.73 -18.19
C PRO A 163 1.77 -2.96 -16.91
N LEU A 164 1.54 -1.64 -16.88
CA LEU A 164 1.72 -0.77 -15.72
C LEU A 164 0.40 -0.43 -15.02
N GLN A 165 -0.68 -1.17 -15.25
CA GLN A 165 -1.93 -0.91 -14.53
C GLN A 165 -1.73 -1.01 -13.02
N TRP A 166 -0.97 -2.01 -12.55
CA TRP A 166 -0.63 -2.18 -11.13
C TRP A 166 0.12 -0.98 -10.55
N PHE A 167 0.93 -0.34 -11.38
CA PHE A 167 1.73 0.83 -11.05
C PHE A 167 0.88 2.10 -11.05
N SER A 168 -0.03 2.24 -12.02
CA SER A 168 -0.96 3.38 -12.13
C SER A 168 -1.88 3.50 -10.93
N VAL A 169 -2.27 2.38 -10.30
CA VAL A 169 -3.05 2.38 -9.05
C VAL A 169 -2.31 3.09 -7.90
N GLN A 170 -0.96 3.02 -7.89
CA GLN A 170 -0.11 3.70 -6.90
C GLN A 170 -0.12 5.21 -7.01
N LEU A 171 -0.53 5.74 -8.17
CA LEU A 171 -0.56 7.18 -8.37
C LEU A 171 -1.60 7.89 -7.48
N GLY A 172 -2.59 7.17 -6.95
CA GLY A 172 -3.61 7.74 -6.08
C GLY A 172 -3.15 8.07 -4.66
N LEU A 173 -2.02 7.50 -4.20
CA LEU A 173 -1.61 7.59 -2.79
C LEU A 173 -0.95 8.93 -2.45
N SER A 174 -0.04 9.43 -3.28
CA SER A 174 0.69 10.68 -3.01
C SER A 174 -0.21 11.92 -2.87
N PRO A 175 -1.16 12.21 -3.79
CA PRO A 175 -2.04 13.38 -3.63
C PRO A 175 -2.95 13.25 -2.40
N LEU A 176 -3.31 12.01 -2.04
CA LEU A 176 -4.06 11.72 -0.83
C LEU A 176 -3.20 11.99 0.42
N LEU A 177 -1.96 11.52 0.46
CA LEU A 177 -1.03 11.78 1.57
C LEU A 177 -0.67 13.26 1.69
N THR A 178 -0.37 13.94 0.58
CA THR A 178 -0.02 15.37 0.56
C THR A 178 -1.22 16.22 0.97
N GLY A 179 -2.39 15.93 0.39
CA GLY A 179 -3.63 16.65 0.69
C GLY A 179 -4.12 16.43 2.12
N LEU A 180 -3.83 15.28 2.75
CA LEU A 180 -4.29 14.93 4.09
C LEU A 180 -3.27 15.26 5.18
N SER A 181 -1.96 15.13 4.93
CA SER A 181 -0.90 15.55 5.86
C SER A 181 -0.94 17.05 6.17
N ALA A 182 -1.37 17.88 5.20
CA ALA A 182 -1.66 19.30 5.45
C ALA A 182 -2.88 19.54 6.38
N ARG A 183 -3.73 18.53 6.58
CA ARG A 183 -5.00 18.62 7.34
C ARG A 183 -4.91 18.02 8.74
N THR A 184 -4.10 16.99 8.95
CA THR A 184 -3.96 16.31 10.24
C THR A 184 -2.97 17.02 11.16
N LYS A 185 -3.47 17.56 12.28
CA LYS A 185 -2.67 18.21 13.34
C LYS A 185 -1.94 17.19 14.24
N GLY A 186 -1.33 16.16 13.66
CA GLY A 186 -0.54 15.17 14.41
C GLY A 186 -1.36 14.18 15.25
N GLU A 187 -2.57 13.82 14.82
CA GLU A 187 -3.43 12.82 15.48
C GLU A 187 -3.68 11.57 14.61
N SER A 188 -2.95 11.43 13.50
CA SER A 188 -3.15 10.30 12.57
C SER A 188 -2.46 9.04 13.09
N ILE A 189 -3.14 7.89 13.00
CA ILE A 189 -2.51 6.59 13.32
C ILE A 189 -1.32 6.26 12.40
N TRP A 190 -1.21 6.93 11.24
CA TRP A 190 -0.16 6.73 10.24
C TRP A 190 1.06 7.63 10.45
N GLN A 191 0.97 8.61 11.35
CA GLN A 191 2.06 9.53 11.63
C GLN A 191 3.38 8.84 12.03
N PRO A 192 3.40 7.78 12.88
CA PRO A 192 4.63 7.08 13.21
C PRO A 192 5.35 6.53 11.97
N LEU A 193 4.58 5.95 11.04
CA LEU A 193 5.09 5.41 9.78
C LEU A 193 5.70 6.52 8.91
N PHE A 194 5.02 7.68 8.80
CA PHE A 194 5.53 8.81 8.01
C PHE A 194 6.77 9.47 8.60
N ILE A 195 6.87 9.52 9.94
CA ILE A 195 8.07 10.00 10.62
C ILE A 195 9.22 9.03 10.40
N ALA A 196 8.98 7.73 10.58
CA ALA A 196 9.98 6.69 10.40
C ALA A 196 10.48 6.58 8.94
N SER A 197 9.64 6.92 7.96
CA SER A 197 10.00 6.80 6.55
C SER A 197 10.97 7.86 6.03
N ASN A 198 11.15 9.01 6.71
CA ASN A 198 12.07 10.10 6.29
C ASN A 198 12.08 10.35 4.76
N HIS A 199 10.89 10.48 4.16
CA HIS A 199 10.68 10.52 2.70
C HIS A 199 11.56 11.54 1.96
N THR A 200 12.02 12.62 2.63
CA THR A 200 12.92 13.63 2.05
C THR A 200 14.24 13.05 1.55
N CYS A 201 14.69 11.89 2.06
CA CYS A 201 15.92 11.26 1.57
C CYS A 201 15.83 10.74 0.13
N LEU A 202 14.62 10.65 -0.44
CA LEU A 202 14.38 10.24 -1.82
C LEU A 202 14.34 11.42 -2.81
N TYR A 203 14.35 12.66 -2.30
CA TYR A 203 14.26 13.89 -3.10
C TYR A 203 15.65 14.48 -3.27
N ASP A 204 16.38 13.95 -4.26
CA ASP A 204 17.64 14.53 -4.72
C ASP A 204 17.39 15.42 -5.95
N GLU A 205 17.35 16.73 -5.71
CA GLU A 205 17.13 17.77 -6.73
C GLU A 205 18.46 18.36 -7.25
N ARG A 206 19.59 17.66 -7.12
CA ARG A 206 20.88 18.15 -7.64
C ARG A 206 20.95 18.09 -9.16
N ASP A 207 21.71 18.98 -9.77
CA ASP A 207 22.05 18.93 -11.19
C ASP A 207 23.19 17.94 -11.49
N GLY A 208 23.35 17.61 -12.77
CA GLY A 208 24.49 16.85 -13.30
C GLY A 208 24.47 15.36 -12.97
N THR A 209 25.63 14.71 -13.09
CA THR A 209 25.76 13.24 -13.02
C THR A 209 26.12 12.71 -11.63
N VAL A 210 26.39 13.58 -10.67
CA VAL A 210 26.96 13.19 -9.36
C VAL A 210 26.06 12.17 -8.66
N GLY A 211 26.61 10.99 -8.39
CA GLY A 211 25.94 9.88 -7.71
C GLY A 211 25.15 8.94 -8.63
N ILE A 212 25.05 9.23 -9.92
CA ILE A 212 24.36 8.39 -10.91
C ILE A 212 25.38 7.46 -11.59
N PRO A 213 25.10 6.16 -11.74
CA PRO A 213 25.97 5.25 -12.48
C PRO A 213 26.24 5.74 -13.92
N SER A 214 27.49 5.68 -14.38
CA SER A 214 27.87 6.19 -15.70
C SER A 214 27.12 5.52 -16.86
N SER A 215 26.79 4.24 -16.73
CA SER A 215 25.96 3.52 -17.70
C SER A 215 24.54 4.09 -17.80
N TRP A 216 23.97 4.57 -16.70
CA TRP A 216 22.65 5.20 -16.66
C TRP A 216 22.72 6.61 -17.25
N CYS A 217 23.80 7.36 -16.97
CA CYS A 217 24.02 8.64 -17.62
C CYS A 217 24.08 8.50 -19.15
N GLN A 218 24.77 7.47 -19.65
CA GLN A 218 24.83 7.18 -21.09
C GLN A 218 23.47 6.78 -21.66
N LEU A 219 22.73 5.90 -20.97
CA LEU A 219 21.43 5.42 -21.41
C LEU A 219 20.38 6.54 -21.50
N PHE A 220 20.38 7.46 -20.54
CA PHE A 220 19.38 8.53 -20.43
C PHE A 220 19.87 9.89 -20.94
N GLY A 221 21.06 9.96 -21.52
CA GLY A 221 21.63 11.21 -22.05
C GLY A 221 21.94 12.27 -20.97
N ILE A 222 22.15 11.86 -19.72
CA ILE A 222 22.45 12.78 -18.61
C ILE A 222 23.92 13.16 -18.66
N THR A 223 24.19 14.46 -18.61
CA THR A 223 25.53 15.06 -18.64
C THR A 223 25.76 15.92 -17.40
N ASP A 224 26.99 16.35 -17.16
CA ASP A 224 27.33 17.22 -16.02
C ASP A 224 26.63 18.58 -16.07
N THR A 225 26.15 18.99 -17.26
CA THR A 225 25.40 20.22 -17.47
C THR A 225 23.88 20.04 -17.44
N SER A 226 23.39 18.80 -17.31
CA SER A 226 21.96 18.53 -17.25
C SER A 226 21.36 19.13 -15.98
N ARG A 227 20.29 19.91 -16.14
CA ARG A 227 19.57 20.57 -15.04
C ARG A 227 18.32 19.81 -14.65
N ILE A 228 18.01 19.77 -13.35
CA ILE A 228 16.90 19.00 -12.80
C ILE A 228 15.53 19.49 -13.31
N GLU A 229 15.40 20.78 -13.62
CA GLU A 229 14.16 21.36 -14.16
C GLU A 229 14.00 21.19 -15.66
N GLU A 230 15.11 21.01 -16.39
CA GLU A 230 15.13 20.99 -17.86
C GLU A 230 15.21 19.56 -18.42
N HIS A 231 15.84 18.65 -17.68
CA HIS A 231 16.11 17.29 -18.13
C HIS A 231 15.04 16.29 -17.69
N ILE A 232 14.25 15.84 -18.66
CA ILE A 232 13.08 14.95 -18.49
C ILE A 232 13.31 13.71 -17.61
N TYR A 233 14.50 13.09 -17.67
CA TYR A 233 14.79 11.88 -16.91
C TYR A 233 15.58 12.09 -15.62
N LEU A 234 16.11 13.29 -15.37
CA LEU A 234 17.12 13.44 -14.31
C LEU A 234 16.52 13.20 -12.92
N ARG A 235 15.32 13.74 -12.67
CA ARG A 235 14.57 13.47 -11.42
C ARG A 235 14.28 11.99 -11.22
N LEU A 236 13.83 11.31 -12.27
CA LEU A 236 13.50 9.88 -12.24
C LEU A 236 14.73 9.03 -11.92
N VAL A 237 15.82 9.25 -12.65
CA VAL A 237 17.06 8.49 -12.50
C VAL A 237 17.68 8.70 -11.12
N ARG A 238 17.67 9.92 -10.58
CA ARG A 238 18.13 10.19 -9.20
C ARG A 238 17.32 9.44 -8.16
N ARG A 239 15.99 9.47 -8.28
CA ARG A 239 15.08 8.76 -7.37
C ARG A 239 15.32 7.26 -7.39
N ILE A 240 15.43 6.67 -8.59
CA ILE A 240 15.66 5.22 -8.72
C ILE A 240 17.06 4.84 -8.22
N THR A 241 18.06 5.70 -8.40
CA THR A 241 19.41 5.47 -7.85
C THR A 241 19.39 5.42 -6.31
N LEU A 242 18.63 6.30 -5.67
CA LEU A 242 18.45 6.29 -4.22
C LEU A 242 17.67 5.08 -3.75
N LEU A 243 16.60 4.69 -4.45
CA LEU A 243 15.85 3.47 -4.16
C LEU A 243 16.72 2.23 -4.26
N ARG A 244 17.56 2.15 -5.30
CA ARG A 244 18.54 1.08 -5.45
C ARG A 244 19.53 1.06 -4.30
N SER A 245 20.08 2.21 -3.90
CA SER A 245 20.99 2.26 -2.75
C SER A 245 20.32 1.79 -1.46
N ILE A 246 19.03 2.05 -1.28
CA ILE A 246 18.26 1.54 -0.15
C ILE A 246 18.11 0.02 -0.28
N TYR A 247 17.73 -0.48 -1.45
CA TYR A 247 17.60 -1.92 -1.70
C TYR A 247 18.91 -2.68 -1.47
N ASP A 248 20.02 -2.21 -2.04
CA ASP A 248 21.35 -2.81 -1.89
C ASP A 248 21.77 -2.84 -0.41
N SER A 249 21.42 -1.80 0.36
CA SER A 249 21.68 -1.78 1.81
C SER A 249 20.87 -2.84 2.57
N LEU A 250 19.67 -3.19 2.10
CA LEU A 250 18.82 -4.22 2.72
C LEU A 250 19.34 -5.62 2.42
N GLU A 251 19.67 -5.93 1.17
CA GLU A 251 20.25 -7.23 0.80
C GLU A 251 21.53 -7.51 1.60
N PHE A 252 22.41 -6.51 1.70
CA PHE A 252 23.63 -6.62 2.49
C PHE A 252 23.34 -6.90 3.98
N THR A 253 22.35 -6.25 4.58
CA THR A 253 21.97 -6.53 5.98
C THR A 253 21.35 -7.92 6.17
N HIS A 254 20.62 -8.44 5.18
CA HIS A 254 20.00 -9.76 5.23
C HIS A 254 21.06 -10.87 5.17
N GLU A 255 22.06 -10.74 4.30
CA GLU A 255 23.16 -11.71 4.17
C GLU A 255 24.04 -11.77 5.42
N VAL A 256 24.27 -10.64 6.08
CA VAL A 256 25.14 -10.57 7.28
C VAL A 256 24.42 -11.02 8.55
N SER A 257 23.09 -10.82 8.65
CA SER A 257 22.36 -11.06 9.90
C SER A 257 21.76 -12.46 10.04
N GLY A 258 21.51 -13.19 8.95
CA GLY A 258 20.94 -14.56 8.98
C GLY A 258 19.62 -14.71 9.75
N LEU A 259 18.99 -13.59 10.13
CA LEU A 259 17.77 -13.52 10.91
C LEU A 259 16.59 -13.24 9.96
N PRO A 260 15.49 -14.00 10.05
CA PRO A 260 14.32 -13.75 9.21
C PRO A 260 13.68 -12.42 9.62
N GLY A 261 13.60 -11.50 8.66
CA GLY A 261 12.94 -10.19 8.80
C GLY A 261 13.93 -9.05 9.13
N CYS A 262 14.51 -8.43 8.10
CA CYS A 262 15.18 -7.15 8.28
C CYS A 262 14.11 -6.08 8.60
N PRO A 263 14.22 -5.34 9.72
CA PRO A 263 13.13 -4.54 10.26
C PRO A 263 12.69 -3.38 9.37
N ASP A 264 13.41 -3.00 8.31
CA ASP A 264 13.10 -1.81 7.52
C ASP A 264 12.52 -2.09 6.12
N HIS A 265 12.32 -3.35 5.71
CA HIS A 265 11.78 -3.69 4.37
C HIS A 265 10.42 -3.02 4.10
N ASP A 266 9.52 -2.99 5.08
CA ASP A 266 8.16 -2.47 4.89
C ASP A 266 8.12 -0.94 4.82
N ILE A 267 8.96 -0.25 5.60
CA ILE A 267 9.16 1.20 5.45
C ILE A 267 9.67 1.50 4.05
N ASN A 268 10.56 0.66 3.53
CA ASN A 268 11.13 0.84 2.20
C ASN A 268 10.13 0.51 1.08
N ALA A 269 9.19 -0.41 1.29
CA ALA A 269 8.05 -0.60 0.41
C ALA A 269 7.18 0.67 0.36
N VAL A 270 6.89 1.30 1.51
CA VAL A 270 6.15 2.58 1.54
C VAL A 270 6.93 3.71 0.84
N LYS A 271 8.24 3.80 1.06
CA LYS A 271 9.11 4.73 0.32
C LYS A 271 9.07 4.47 -1.19
N TYR A 272 9.10 3.21 -1.60
CA TYR A 272 8.97 2.80 -3.00
C TYR A 272 7.62 3.22 -3.57
N LEU A 273 6.51 2.94 -2.88
CA LEU A 273 5.15 3.36 -3.27
C LEU A 273 5.05 4.89 -3.43
N GLN A 274 5.68 5.67 -2.53
CA GLN A 274 5.65 7.14 -2.56
C GLN A 274 6.53 7.73 -3.67
N SER A 275 7.75 7.22 -3.85
CA SER A 275 8.73 7.73 -4.82
C SER A 275 8.37 7.41 -6.27
N SER A 276 7.74 6.25 -6.48
CA SER A 276 7.20 5.76 -7.73
C SER A 276 6.23 6.76 -8.39
N HIS A 277 5.39 7.45 -7.60
CA HIS A 277 4.40 8.40 -8.12
C HIS A 277 5.02 9.61 -8.81
N ASP A 278 5.82 10.39 -8.09
CA ASP A 278 6.31 11.69 -8.55
C ASP A 278 7.25 11.57 -9.76
N ALA A 279 8.07 10.52 -9.76
CA ALA A 279 9.06 10.29 -10.82
C ALA A 279 8.40 10.00 -12.17
N ILE A 280 7.18 9.46 -12.15
CA ILE A 280 6.47 8.96 -13.32
C ILE A 280 5.37 9.91 -13.77
N VAL A 281 4.71 10.62 -12.85
CA VAL A 281 3.84 11.74 -13.20
C VAL A 281 4.60 12.80 -14.00
N CYS A 282 5.87 13.05 -13.68
CA CYS A 282 6.71 13.97 -14.46
C CYS A 282 7.13 13.44 -15.83
N THR A 283 7.07 12.13 -16.07
CA THR A 283 7.66 11.50 -17.28
C THR A 283 6.60 10.95 -18.23
N LEU A 284 5.41 10.54 -17.78
CA LEU A 284 4.41 9.84 -18.60
C LEU A 284 3.44 10.70 -19.41
N ASP A 285 3.66 12.02 -19.52
CA ASP A 285 2.75 12.91 -20.26
C ASP A 285 2.92 12.82 -21.81
N GLY A 286 3.24 11.64 -22.34
CA GLY A 286 3.35 11.36 -23.78
C GLY A 286 3.74 9.91 -24.14
N ASP A 287 3.22 9.38 -25.25
CA ASP A 287 3.38 7.96 -25.69
C ASP A 287 4.85 7.52 -25.88
N VAL A 288 5.73 8.42 -26.31
CA VAL A 288 7.17 8.11 -26.52
C VAL A 288 7.89 7.96 -25.18
N MET A 289 7.56 8.81 -24.21
CA MET A 289 8.18 8.79 -22.87
C MET A 289 7.81 7.53 -22.08
N ARG A 290 6.66 6.94 -22.39
CA ARG A 290 6.21 5.69 -21.78
C ARG A 290 7.22 4.57 -21.99
N ARG A 291 7.72 4.35 -23.22
CA ARG A 291 8.67 3.25 -23.50
C ARG A 291 10.03 3.41 -22.85
N GLU A 292 10.57 4.63 -22.79
CA GLU A 292 11.88 4.89 -22.16
C GLU A 292 11.78 4.87 -20.64
N ALA A 293 10.69 5.39 -20.05
CA ALA A 293 10.40 5.25 -18.62
C ALA A 293 10.25 3.77 -18.21
N LEU A 294 9.67 2.94 -19.08
CA LEU A 294 9.56 1.51 -18.87
C LEU A 294 10.91 0.80 -18.79
N VAL A 295 11.91 1.26 -19.54
CA VAL A 295 13.29 0.75 -19.44
C VAL A 295 13.93 1.12 -18.11
N VAL A 296 13.58 2.27 -17.53
CA VAL A 296 14.10 2.67 -16.21
C VAL A 296 13.46 1.85 -15.08
N LEU A 297 12.21 1.43 -15.25
CA LEU A 297 11.46 0.63 -14.28
C LEU A 297 11.71 -0.88 -14.36
N ALA A 298 12.29 -1.34 -15.47
CA ALA A 298 12.66 -2.73 -15.74
C ALA A 298 14.02 -3.07 -15.13
#